data_AF-A0AAW1KAX5-F1
#
_entry.id   AF-A0AAW1KAX5-F1
#
_cell.length_a   1.000
_cell.length_b   1.000
_cell.length_c   1.000
_cell.angle_alpha   90.00
_cell.angle_beta   90.00
_cell.angle_gamma   90.00
#
_symmetry.space_group_name_H-M   'P 1'
#
loop_
_entity.id
_entity.type
_entity.pdbx_description
1 polymer ?
#
loop_
_entity_poly.entity_id
_entity_poly.type
_entity_poly.pdbx_seq_one_letter_code
_entity_poly.pdbx_strand_id
1 'polypeptide(L)'
;MVWLAKLPQLETVIFEKGLLEKYDMEHELLPDVALPPFSSNVKTVEVGEFRGHKLELVLLKYLLENARVLQRLILIKDGTMEMRQELQVSEELLLLPKASTNCN
;
A
#
# COMPACT_ATOMS: atom_id res chain seq x y z
N MET A 1 -11.61 -5.29 10.14
CA MET A 1 -10.16 -5.07 9.99
C MET A 1 -9.51 -4.94 11.37
N VAL A 2 -8.47 -5.73 11.66
CA VAL A 2 -7.71 -5.67 12.93
C VAL A 2 -6.60 -4.62 12.76
N TRP A 3 -6.52 -3.67 13.67
CA TRP A 3 -5.83 -2.39 13.49
C TRP A 3 -4.33 -2.49 13.87
N LEU A 4 -3.42 -2.21 12.92
CA LEU A 4 -1.96 -2.40 13.02
C LEU A 4 -1.25 -1.47 14.03
N ALA A 5 -1.89 -0.36 14.42
CA ALA A 5 -1.33 0.66 15.31
C ALA A 5 -1.03 0.16 16.75
N LYS A 6 -1.69 -0.92 17.18
CA LYS A 6 -1.52 -1.48 18.54
C LYS A 6 -0.37 -2.49 18.64
N LEU A 7 0.34 -2.75 17.55
CA LEU A 7 1.41 -3.75 17.49
C LEU A 7 2.76 -3.06 17.27
N PRO A 8 3.45 -2.63 18.36
CA PRO A 8 4.72 -1.92 18.26
C PRO A 8 5.86 -2.79 17.72
N GLN A 9 5.69 -4.12 17.63
CA GLN A 9 6.69 -5.03 17.07
C GLN A 9 6.33 -5.52 15.66
N LEU A 10 5.30 -4.95 15.04
CA LEU A 10 4.86 -5.41 13.73
C LEU A 10 5.80 -4.90 12.65
N GLU A 11 6.71 -5.78 12.22
CA GLU A 11 7.68 -5.45 11.17
C GLU A 11 7.18 -5.79 9.77
N THR A 12 6.23 -6.73 9.65
CA THR A 12 5.72 -7.21 8.35
C THR A 12 4.20 -7.19 8.35
N VAL A 13 3.63 -6.63 7.28
CA VAL A 13 2.19 -6.58 7.02
C VAL A 13 1.92 -7.22 5.67
N ILE A 14 0.98 -8.16 5.63
CA ILE A 14 0.60 -8.90 4.43
C ILE A 14 -0.90 -8.69 4.19
N PHE A 15 -1.23 -8.19 3.00
CA PHE A 15 -2.59 -8.03 2.50
C PHE A 15 -2.82 -9.05 1.40
N GLU A 16 -3.31 -10.26 1.72
CA GLU A 16 -3.39 -11.34 0.73
C GLU A 16 -4.35 -11.07 -0.44
N LYS A 17 -5.37 -10.24 -0.25
CA LYS A 17 -6.48 -10.02 -1.20
C LYS A 17 -6.62 -8.56 -1.67
N GLY A 18 -5.49 -7.88 -1.85
CA GLY A 18 -5.45 -6.48 -2.23
C GLY A 18 -5.72 -5.53 -1.06
N LEU A 19 -5.72 -4.22 -1.34
CA LEU A 19 -6.05 -3.20 -0.35
C LEU A 19 -7.55 -2.83 -0.31
N LEU A 20 -8.33 -3.31 -1.28
CA LEU A 20 -9.76 -2.99 -1.44
C LEU A 20 -10.53 -4.25 -1.84
N GLU A 21 -11.73 -4.42 -1.30
CA GLU A 21 -12.63 -5.47 -1.78
C GLU A 21 -13.22 -5.10 -3.14
N LYS A 22 -13.59 -6.10 -3.97
CA LYS A 22 -14.14 -5.88 -5.32
C LYS A 22 -15.35 -4.93 -5.37
N TYR A 23 -16.08 -4.81 -4.26
CA TYR A 23 -17.30 -4.02 -4.14
C TYR A 23 -17.05 -2.63 -3.51
N ASP A 24 -15.83 -2.27 -3.13
CA ASP A 24 -15.53 -0.92 -2.62
C ASP A 24 -15.47 0.14 -3.75
N MET A 25 -15.50 -0.28 -5.02
CA MET A 25 -15.37 0.60 -6.18
C MET A 25 -16.66 1.36 -6.56
N GLU A 26 -17.82 0.96 -6.03
CA GLU A 26 -19.12 1.58 -6.31
C GLU A 26 -19.36 2.87 -5.50
N HIS A 27 -18.50 3.15 -4.51
CA HIS A 27 -18.51 4.39 -3.76
C HIS A 27 -17.22 5.16 -4.06
N GLU A 28 -17.25 6.07 -5.05
CA GLU A 28 -16.14 6.98 -5.43
C GLU A 28 -15.66 7.92 -4.30
N LEU A 29 -16.32 7.86 -3.16
CA LEU A 29 -15.89 8.51 -1.95
C LEU A 29 -14.86 7.60 -1.29
N LEU A 30 -13.57 7.95 -1.39
CA LEU A 30 -12.63 7.62 -0.33
C LEU A 30 -13.37 7.94 0.97
N PRO A 31 -13.79 6.94 1.76
CA PRO A 31 -14.56 7.28 2.92
C PRO A 31 -13.63 8.16 3.76
N ASP A 32 -14.19 9.16 4.42
CA ASP A 32 -13.57 9.94 5.50
C ASP A 32 -13.21 9.01 6.70
N VAL A 33 -12.90 7.74 6.42
CA VAL A 33 -12.15 6.83 7.25
C VAL A 33 -10.79 7.50 7.35
N ALA A 34 -10.62 8.22 8.45
CA ALA A 34 -9.33 8.42 9.07
C ALA A 34 -8.64 7.05 9.07
N LEU A 35 -7.82 6.81 8.05
CA LEU A 35 -7.01 5.62 8.00
C LEU A 35 -6.18 5.68 9.28
N PRO A 36 -6.17 4.59 10.04
CA PRO A 36 -5.50 4.61 11.31
C PRO A 36 -4.02 4.85 11.10
N PRO A 37 -3.34 5.48 12.07
CA PRO A 37 -1.90 5.65 11.99
C PRO A 37 -1.24 4.29 11.73
N PHE A 38 -0.53 4.22 10.62
CA PHE A 38 0.23 3.03 10.27
C PHE A 38 1.37 2.87 11.28
N SER A 39 1.64 1.64 11.74
CA SER A 39 2.69 1.42 12.73
C SER A 39 4.04 1.88 12.17
N SER A 40 4.72 2.77 12.90
CA SER A 40 5.99 3.36 12.47
C SER A 40 7.14 2.34 12.40
N ASN A 41 6.91 1.08 12.80
CA ASN A 41 7.92 0.02 12.84
C ASN A 41 7.79 -0.99 11.69
N VAL A 42 6.83 -0.80 10.78
CA VAL A 42 6.65 -1.68 9.62
C VAL A 42 7.80 -1.50 8.64
N LYS A 43 8.54 -2.58 8.41
CA LYS A 43 9.68 -2.66 7.48
C LYS A 43 9.28 -3.30 6.15
N THR A 44 8.33 -4.22 6.18
CA THR A 44 7.89 -4.96 4.98
C THR A 44 6.38 -4.87 4.81
N VAL A 45 5.94 -4.51 3.61
CA VAL A 45 4.53 -4.52 3.21
C VAL A 45 4.41 -5.38 1.97
N GLU A 46 3.52 -6.37 2.04
CA GLU A 46 3.18 -7.24 0.92
C GLU A 46 1.70 -7.09 0.60
N VAL A 47 1.38 -6.88 -0.68
CA VAL A 47 0.02 -6.77 -1.19
C VAL A 47 -0.16 -7.80 -2.28
N GLY A 48 -0.94 -8.84 -1.98
CA GLY A 48 -1.49 -9.82 -2.90
C GLY A 48 -2.62 -9.24 -3.75
N GLU A 49 -2.93 -9.88 -4.88
CA GLU A 49 -4.05 -9.50 -5.77
C GLU A 49 -4.14 -7.99 -6.08
N PHE A 50 -2.99 -7.31 -6.20
CA PHE A 50 -2.95 -5.89 -6.47
C PHE A 50 -3.43 -5.60 -7.89
N ARG A 51 -4.45 -4.76 -8.04
CA ARG A 51 -5.09 -4.46 -9.33
C ARG A 51 -4.66 -3.13 -9.91
N GLY A 52 -4.05 -2.26 -9.10
CA GLY A 52 -3.57 -0.96 -9.53
C GLY A 52 -4.67 0.03 -9.87
N HIS A 53 -5.86 -0.16 -9.30
CA HIS A 53 -6.91 0.83 -9.39
C HIS A 53 -6.52 2.11 -8.64
N LYS A 54 -7.09 3.25 -9.05
CA LYS A 54 -6.75 4.56 -8.50
C LYS A 54 -6.91 4.63 -6.97
N LEU A 55 -7.97 4.05 -6.42
CA LEU A 55 -8.20 4.00 -4.96
C LEU A 55 -7.14 3.14 -4.25
N GLU A 56 -6.76 2.01 -4.86
CA GLU A 56 -5.72 1.12 -4.31
C GLU A 56 -4.36 1.82 -4.28
N LEU A 57 -4.05 2.60 -5.32
CA LEU A 57 -2.87 3.46 -5.37
C LEU A 57 -2.89 4.55 -4.30
N VAL A 58 -4.04 5.17 -4.03
CA VAL A 58 -4.17 6.18 -2.96
C VAL A 58 -3.92 5.56 -1.58
N LEU A 59 -4.48 4.38 -1.31
CA LEU A 59 -4.22 3.66 -0.06
C LEU A 59 -2.75 3.26 0.07
N LEU A 60 -2.15 2.79 -1.02
CA LEU A 60 -0.74 2.45 -1.04
C LEU A 60 0.13 3.68 -0.77
N LYS A 61 -0.16 4.83 -1.38
CA LYS A 61 0.53 6.10 -1.12
C LYS A 61 0.41 6.51 0.34
N TYR A 62 -0.80 6.50 0.89
CA TYR A 62 -1.03 6.79 2.31
C TYR A 62 -0.20 5.88 3.22
N LEU A 63 -0.17 4.58 2.91
CA LEU A 63 0.58 3.60 3.68
C LEU A 63 2.09 3.90 3.63
N LEU A 64 2.62 4.20 2.45
CA LEU A 64 4.02 4.55 2.25
C LEU A 64 4.42 5.85 2.96
N GLU A 65 3.54 6.86 2.97
CA GLU A 65 3.78 8.14 3.67
C GLU A 65 3.84 7.97 5.19
N ASN A 66 3.07 7.03 5.76
CA ASN A 66 3.05 6.76 7.19
C ASN A 66 4.11 5.74 7.63
N ALA A 67 4.57 4.87 6.72
CA ALA A 67 5.57 3.84 7.00
C ALA A 67 7.01 4.38 6.90
N ARG A 68 7.41 5.19 7.89
CA ARG A 68 8.73 5.88 7.90
C ARG A 68 9.96 4.97 7.84
N VAL A 69 9.84 3.71 8.27
CA VAL A 69 10.95 2.73 8.28
C VAL A 69 10.77 1.63 7.25
N LEU A 70 9.90 1.82 6.27
CA LEU A 70 9.63 0.82 5.25
C LEU A 70 10.89 0.56 4.43
N GLN A 71 11.33 -0.70 4.43
CA GLN A 71 12.50 -1.16 3.68
C GLN A 71 12.08 -1.92 2.41
N ARG A 72 10.92 -2.56 2.43
CA ARG A 72 10.46 -3.44 1.35
C ARG A 72 8.96 -3.29 1.10
N LEU A 73 8.62 -3.02 -0.15
CA LEU A 73 7.26 -3.11 -0.68
C LEU A 73 7.22 -4.23 -1.72
N ILE A 74 6.30 -5.18 -1.56
CA ILE A 74 6.05 -6.27 -2.50
C ILE A 74 4.61 -6.13 -2.99
N LEU A 75 4.43 -5.97 -4.29
CA LEU A 75 3.12 -5.99 -4.93
C LEU A 75 3.05 -7.22 -5.82
N ILE A 76 2.09 -8.10 -5.55
CA ILE A 76 1.79 -9.28 -6.36
C ILE A 76 0.53 -8.93 -7.15
N LYS A 77 0.68 -8.82 -8.47
CA LYS A 77 -0.43 -8.44 -9.33
C LYS A 77 -1.55 -9.47 -9.32
N ASP A 78 -2.77 -8.97 -9.44
CA ASP A 78 -3.91 -9.78 -9.88
C ASP A 78 -3.68 -10.25 -11.32
N GLY A 79 -4.08 -11.48 -11.63
CA GLY A 79 -3.98 -12.03 -12.99
C GLY A 79 -4.79 -11.26 -14.03
N THR A 80 -5.73 -10.41 -13.62
CA THR A 80 -6.53 -9.56 -14.51
C THR A 80 -5.94 -8.16 -14.74
N MET A 81 -4.82 -7.81 -14.11
CA MET A 81 -4.21 -6.49 -14.23
C MET A 81 -3.66 -6.25 -15.64
N GLU A 82 -4.05 -5.15 -16.27
CA GLU A 82 -3.57 -4.81 -17.61
C GLU A 82 -2.12 -4.30 -17.59
N MET A 83 -1.36 -4.58 -18.64
CA MET A 83 0.04 -4.12 -18.78
C MET A 83 0.17 -2.60 -18.67
N ARG A 84 -0.82 -1.83 -19.14
CA ARG A 84 -0.84 -0.37 -19.02
C ARG A 84 -0.98 0.09 -17.57
N GLN A 85 -1.79 -0.61 -16.77
CA GLN A 85 -1.95 -0.33 -15.34
C GLN A 85 -0.65 -0.67 -14.60
N GLU A 86 0.01 -1.78 -14.96
CA GLU A 86 1.29 -2.18 -14.37
C GLU A 86 2.38 -1.12 -14.58
N LEU A 87 2.48 -0.60 -15.81
CA LEU A 87 3.37 0.51 -16.14
C LEU A 87 3.05 1.76 -15.33
N GLN A 88 1.79 2.19 -15.32
CA GLN A 88 1.36 3.39 -14.58
C GLN A 88 1.67 3.29 -13.08
N VAL A 89 1.38 2.13 -12.46
CA VAL A 89 1.70 1.87 -11.05
C VAL A 89 3.21 1.94 -10.82
N SER A 90 4.01 1.32 -11.69
CA SER A 90 5.47 1.36 -11.55
C SER A 90 6.03 2.78 -11.65
N GLU A 91 5.50 3.61 -12.56
CA GLU A 91 5.89 5.01 -12.71
C GLU A 91 5.52 5.84 -11.47
N GLU A 92 4.30 5.68 -10.97
CA GLU A 92 3.83 6.33 -9.75
C GLU A 92 4.69 5.95 -8.53
N LEU A 93 5.09 4.68 -8.40
CA LEU A 93 5.96 4.21 -7.33
C LEU A 93 7.39 4.74 -7.43
N LEU A 94 7.89 5.00 -8.65
CA LEU A 94 9.21 5.61 -8.84
C LEU A 94 9.25 7.06 -8.42
N LEU A 95 8.12 7.77 -8.45
CA LEU A 95 7.99 9.16 -8.02
C LEU A 95 7.90 9.30 -6.49
N LEU A 96 7.53 8.23 -5.79
CA LEU A 96 7.47 8.26 -4.33
C LEU A 96 8.88 8.34 -3.75
N PRO A 97 9.07 9.08 -2.64
CA PRO A 97 10.35 9.15 -1.97
C PRO A 97 10.78 7.74 -1.58
N LYS A 98 11.76 7.20 -2.30
CA LYS A 98 12.39 5.93 -1.94
C LYS A 98 12.99 6.15 -0.55
N ALA A 99 12.57 5.36 0.44
CA ALA A 99 13.02 5.42 1.82
C ALA A 99 14.54 5.19 2.02
N SER A 100 15.32 5.14 0.94
CA SER A 100 16.78 5.06 0.96
C SER A 100 17.41 6.45 0.95
N THR A 101 17.23 7.22 2.01
CA THR A 101 18.24 8.21 2.42
C THR A 101 19.27 7.51 3.30
N ASN A 102 20.15 6.73 2.66
CA ASN A 102 21.42 6.38 3.26
C ASN A 102 22.50 7.32 2.68
N CYS A 103 22.59 8.51 3.25
CA CYS A 103 23.83 9.29 3.22
C CYS A 103 24.44 9.17 4.62
N ASN A 104 25.40 8.27 4.76
CA ASN A 104 26.41 8.34 5.82
C ASN A 104 27.60 9.12 5.27
#